data_AF-A0A1J3ZX68-F1
#
_entry.id   AF-A0A1J3ZX68-F1
#
_cell.length_a   1.000
_cell.length_b   1.000
_cell.length_c   1.000
_cell.angle_alpha   90.00
_cell.angle_beta   90.00
_cell.angle_gamma   90.00
#
_symmetry.space_group_name_H-M   'P 1'
#
loop_
_entity.id
_entity.type
_entity.pdbx_description
1 polymer ?
#
loop_
_entity_poly.entity_id
_entity_poly.type
_entity_poly.pdbx_seq_one_letter_code
_entity_poly.pdbx_strand_id
1 'polypeptide(L)'
;MKIISVNVINIILTILFIAFNVLITYNANVDNHLWLIPGLCICGIALFTSLTIAIIYTDLLSEILFFINIVLALYYIYPIFYDFL
;
A
#
# COMPACT_ATOMS: atom_id res chain seq x y z
N MET A 1 1.98 12.64 21.83
CA MET A 1 3.01 12.93 20.79
C MET A 1 3.45 11.68 20.02
N LYS A 2 3.71 10.53 20.67
CA LYS A 2 4.16 9.29 20.00
C LYS A 2 3.19 8.70 18.97
N ILE A 3 1.87 8.72 19.24
CA ILE A 3 0.84 8.18 18.34
C ILE A 3 0.72 9.02 17.06
N ILE A 4 0.74 10.35 17.20
CA ILE A 4 0.65 11.29 16.06
C ILE A 4 1.82 11.07 15.10
N SER A 5 3.04 10.94 15.61
CA SER A 5 4.22 10.69 14.76
C SER A 5 4.15 9.35 14.02
N VAL A 6 3.60 8.31 14.64
CA VAL A 6 3.47 6.98 14.01
C VAL A 6 2.38 6.99 12.93
N ASN A 7 1.26 7.66 13.20
CA ASN A 7 0.19 7.79 12.22
C ASN A 7 0.62 8.63 11.01
N VAL A 8 1.48 9.64 11.20
CA VAL A 8 2.09 10.37 10.09
C VAL A 8 2.92 9.45 9.19
N ILE A 9 3.72 8.55 9.76
CA ILE A 9 4.49 7.57 8.97
C ILE A 9 3.53 6.65 8.19
N ASN A 10 2.47 6.16 8.84
CA ASN A 10 1.46 5.31 8.20
C ASN A 10 0.78 6.01 7.02
N ILE A 11 0.43 7.29 7.19
CA ILE A 11 -0.15 8.12 6.13
C ILE A 11 0.83 8.30 4.97
N ILE A 12 2.10 8.62 5.24
CA ILE A 12 3.12 8.78 4.20
C ILE A 12 3.28 7.49 3.39
N LEU A 13 3.35 6.33 4.06
CA LEU A 13 3.43 5.03 3.40
C LEU A 13 2.20 4.73 2.55
N THR A 14 1.01 5.04 3.07
CA THR A 14 -0.26 4.89 2.34
C THR A 14 -0.29 5.76 1.08
N ILE A 15 0.13 7.03 1.17
CA ILE A 15 0.21 7.94 0.02
C ILE A 15 1.21 7.44 -1.02
N LEU A 16 2.39 6.97 -0.58
CA LEU A 16 3.38 6.38 -1.48
C LEU A 16 2.80 5.16 -2.21
N PHE A 17 2.05 4.32 -1.49
CA PHE A 17 1.44 3.14 -2.07
C PHE A 17 0.34 3.48 -3.08
N ILE A 18 -0.46 4.51 -2.82
CA ILE A 18 -1.42 5.06 -3.80
C ILE A 18 -0.70 5.54 -5.06
N ALA A 19 0.40 6.29 -4.91
CA ALA A 19 1.17 6.79 -6.05
C ALA A 19 1.69 5.66 -6.94
N PHE A 20 2.18 4.56 -6.34
CA PHE A 20 2.59 3.36 -7.08
C PHE A 20 1.43 2.67 -7.78
N ASN A 21 0.28 2.52 -7.12
CA ASN A 21 -0.93 1.95 -7.72
C ASN A 21 -1.35 2.73 -8.97
N VAL A 22 -1.40 4.06 -8.89
CA VAL A 22 -1.73 4.93 -10.03
C VAL A 22 -0.69 4.80 -11.14
N LEU A 23 0.60 4.84 -10.79
CA LEU A 23 1.68 4.76 -11.77
C LEU A 23 1.64 3.48 -12.59
N ILE A 24 1.38 2.33 -11.96
CA ILE A 24 1.30 1.05 -12.68
C ILE A 24 0.00 0.93 -13.48
N THR A 25 -1.14 1.31 -12.89
CA THR A 25 -2.44 1.24 -13.58
C THR A 25 -2.45 2.03 -14.88
N TYR A 26 -1.89 3.24 -14.87
CA TYR A 26 -2.02 4.17 -16.01
C TYR A 26 -0.81 4.17 -16.94
N ASN A 27 0.24 3.41 -16.64
CA ASN A 27 1.43 3.35 -17.47
C ASN A 27 1.82 1.91 -17.81
N ALA A 28 1.08 1.30 -18.74
CA ALA A 28 1.30 -0.09 -19.18
C ALA A 28 2.75 -0.38 -19.67
N ASN A 29 3.46 0.64 -20.16
CA ASN A 29 4.85 0.49 -20.59
C ASN A 29 5.85 0.33 -19.42
N VAL A 30 5.43 0.65 -18.20
CA VAL A 30 6.27 0.53 -17.00
C VAL A 30 6.38 -0.92 -16.53
N ASP A 31 5.41 -1.78 -16.89
CA ASP A 31 5.48 -3.22 -16.62
C ASP A 31 6.58 -3.95 -17.41
N ASN A 32 6.89 -3.47 -18.62
CA ASN A 32 8.05 -3.93 -19.40
C ASN A 32 9.40 -3.65 -18.70
N HIS A 33 9.40 -2.84 -17.64
CA HIS A 33 10.57 -2.47 -16.85
C HIS A 33 10.59 -3.09 -15.44
N LEU A 34 9.80 -4.14 -15.16
CA LEU A 34 9.76 -4.87 -13.87
C LEU A 34 9.33 -4.02 -12.66
N TRP A 35 8.66 -2.89 -12.88
CA TRP A 35 8.21 -1.99 -11.79
C TRP A 35 7.12 -2.56 -10.89
N LEU A 36 6.48 -3.65 -11.33
CA LEU A 36 5.59 -4.46 -10.51
C LEU A 36 6.28 -4.97 -9.23
N ILE A 37 7.57 -5.34 -9.31
CA ILE A 37 8.34 -5.92 -8.18
C ILE A 37 8.60 -4.86 -7.09
N PRO A 38 9.17 -3.67 -7.39
CA PRO A 38 9.30 -2.58 -6.43
C PRO A 38 7.98 -2.21 -5.74
N GLY A 39 6.88 -2.11 -6.48
CA GLY A 39 5.60 -1.75 -5.86
C GLY A 39 5.00 -2.88 -5.02
N LEU A 40 5.26 -4.15 -5.32
CA LEU A 40 4.95 -5.30 -4.45
C LEU A 40 5.72 -5.23 -3.13
N CYS A 41 7.01 -4.85 -3.17
CA CYS A 41 7.80 -4.63 -1.95
C CYS A 41 7.22 -3.49 -1.11
N ILE A 42 6.84 -2.37 -1.73
CA ILE A 42 6.22 -1.23 -1.04
C ILE A 42 4.84 -1.61 -0.45
N CYS A 43 4.04 -2.35 -1.21
CA CYS A 43 2.77 -2.92 -0.76
C CYS A 43 2.96 -3.74 0.53
N GLY A 44 3.92 -4.68 0.52
CA GLY A 44 4.22 -5.50 1.69
C GLY A 44 4.63 -4.68 2.90
N ILE A 45 5.54 -3.70 2.71
CA ILE A 45 5.99 -2.82 3.80
C ILE A 45 4.81 -2.00 4.35
N ALA A 46 3.97 -1.40 3.50
CA ALA A 46 2.82 -0.61 3.92
C ALA A 46 1.77 -1.44 4.67
N LEU A 47 1.49 -2.66 4.22
CA LEU A 47 0.57 -3.57 4.91
C LEU A 47 1.11 -4.01 6.28
N PHE A 48 2.35 -4.48 6.34
CA PHE A 48 2.94 -4.94 7.60
C PHE A 48 3.06 -3.81 8.62
N THR A 49 3.49 -2.62 8.18
CA THR A 49 3.59 -1.45 9.07
C THR A 49 2.21 -1.01 9.54
N SER A 50 1.23 -0.85 8.66
CA SER A 50 -0.12 -0.42 9.07
C SER A 50 -0.82 -1.44 9.96
N LEU A 51 -0.65 -2.75 9.71
CA LEU A 51 -1.14 -3.81 10.59
C LEU A 51 -0.50 -3.73 11.98
N THR A 52 0.83 -3.61 12.04
CA THR A 52 1.56 -3.51 13.30
C THR A 52 1.10 -2.30 14.11
N ILE A 53 0.90 -1.16 13.45
CA ILE A 53 0.41 0.07 14.08
C ILE A 53 -1.02 -0.12 14.58
N ALA A 54 -1.92 -0.69 13.77
CA ALA A 54 -3.31 -0.96 14.15
C ALA A 54 -3.39 -1.88 15.38
N ILE A 55 -2.57 -2.94 15.45
CA ILE A 55 -2.54 -3.86 16.61
C ILE A 55 -2.00 -3.18 17.87
N ILE A 56 -0.93 -2.39 17.77
CA ILE A 56 -0.27 -1.80 18.96
C ILE A 56 -1.08 -0.64 19.53
N TYR A 57 -1.61 0.23 18.66
CA TYR A 57 -2.22 1.48 19.09
C TYR A 57 -3.75 1.43 19.13
N THR A 58 -4.38 0.50 18.41
CA THR A 58 -5.84 0.26 18.44
C THR A 58 -6.68 1.52 18.26
N ASP A 59 -6.16 2.50 17.51
CA ASP A 59 -6.86 3.74 17.21
C ASP A 59 -7.60 3.64 15.86
N LEU A 60 -8.79 4.26 15.82
CA LEU A 60 -9.69 4.19 14.66
C LEU A 60 -9.00 4.62 13.35
N LEU A 61 -8.12 5.64 13.41
CA LEU A 61 -7.41 6.11 12.22
C LEU A 61 -6.45 5.03 11.69
N SER A 62 -5.66 4.39 12.56
CA SER A 62 -4.78 3.30 12.17
C SER A 62 -5.51 2.09 11.59
N GLU A 63 -6.66 1.73 12.16
CA GLU A 63 -7.50 0.66 11.63
C GLU A 63 -8.04 1.01 10.24
N ILE A 64 -8.56 2.23 10.05
CA ILE A 64 -9.02 2.71 8.74
C ILE A 64 -7.87 2.70 7.71
N LEU A 65 -6.69 3.18 8.09
CA LEU A 65 -5.51 3.17 7.21
C LEU A 65 -5.08 1.75 6.85
N PHE A 66 -5.16 0.81 7.79
CA PHE A 66 -4.90 -0.60 7.49
C PHE A 66 -5.90 -1.15 6.46
N PHE A 67 -7.20 -0.91 6.64
CA PHE A 67 -8.21 -1.33 5.66
C PHE A 67 -8.01 -0.70 4.28
N ILE A 68 -7.66 0.60 4.22
CA ILE A 68 -7.32 1.27 2.95
C ILE A 68 -6.15 0.57 2.28
N ASN A 69 -5.08 0.25 3.02
CA ASN A 69 -3.92 -0.46 2.48
C ASN A 69 -4.26 -1.87 1.98
N ILE A 70 -5.22 -2.57 2.60
CA ILE A 70 -5.73 -3.86 2.07
C ILE A 70 -6.41 -3.67 0.72
N VAL A 71 -7.31 -2.69 0.60
CA VAL A 71 -8.02 -2.41 -0.66
C VAL A 71 -7.03 -2.03 -1.76
N LEU A 72 -6.05 -1.17 -1.44
CA LEU A 72 -4.99 -0.81 -2.37
C LEU A 72 -4.13 -2.01 -2.77
N ALA A 73 -3.84 -2.93 -1.86
CA ALA A 73 -3.10 -4.15 -2.18
C ALA A 73 -3.87 -5.06 -3.14
N LEU A 74 -5.16 -5.26 -2.90
CA LEU A 74 -6.02 -6.04 -3.80
C LEU A 74 -6.10 -5.40 -5.18
N TYR A 75 -6.20 -4.07 -5.24
CA TYR A 75 -6.20 -3.33 -6.50
C TYR A 75 -4.84 -3.43 -7.23
N TYR A 76 -3.73 -3.35 -6.49
CA TYR A 76 -2.38 -3.46 -7.06
C TYR A 76 -2.11 -4.83 -7.70
N ILE A 77 -2.54 -5.91 -7.04
CA ILE A 77 -2.31 -7.27 -7.54
C ILE A 77 -3.36 -7.73 -8.56
N TYR A 78 -4.48 -7.01 -8.68
CA TYR A 78 -5.57 -7.38 -9.58
C TYR A 78 -5.13 -7.59 -11.04
N PRO A 79 -4.33 -6.70 -11.67
CA PRO A 79 -3.84 -6.91 -13.03
C PRO A 79 -3.00 -8.19 -13.19
N ILE A 80 -2.24 -8.56 -12.15
CA ILE A 80 -1.42 -9.79 -12.15
C ILE A 80 -2.30 -11.04 -12.34
N PHE A 81 -3.50 -11.05 -11.79
CA PHE A 81 -4.40 -12.20 -11.93
C PHE A 81 -5.19 -12.18 -13.24
N TYR A 82 -5.39 -11.01 -13.85
CA TYR A 82 -6.22 -10.86 -15.04
C TYR A 82 -5.44 -10.82 -16.36
N ASP A 83 -4.19 -10.36 -16.38
CA ASP A 83 -3.32 -10.43 -17.58
C ASP A 83 -2.73 -11.85 -17.80
N PHE A 84 -2.97 -12.78 -16.88
CA PHE A 84 -2.57 -14.20 -17.00
C PHE A 84 -3.63 -15.10 -17.66
N LEU A 85 -4.78 -14.55 -18.10
CA LEU A 85 -5.91 -15.27 -18.68
C LEU A 85 -6.19 -14.81 -20.11
#